data_AF-A0AAU3VTJ7-F1
#
_entry.id   AF-A0AAU3VTJ7-F1
#
_cell.length_a   1.000
_cell.length_b   1.000
_cell.length_c   1.000
_cell.angle_alpha   90.00
_cell.angle_beta   90.00
_cell.angle_gamma   90.00
#
_symmetry.space_group_name_H-M   'P 1'
#
loop_
_entity.id
_entity.type
_entity.pdbx_description
1 polymer ?
#
loop_
_entity_poly.entity_id
_entity_poly.type
_entity_poly.pdbx_seq_one_letter_code
_entity_poly.pdbx_strand_id
1 'polypeptide(L)'
;MDDAAQGQVQTGVLLKESLAAYQVHRKAGTKDEVAHLVRPKFLIPSEKADAGFPRFFAVLSKWKGQEKDRSSQLFYFAQTQPGGPWKATASIWALTEPLKKPSATDPAPGPTSTEKGRTIVRMKPKQLPALRRNPDDTVQLSPTGSAERSVCGAFADYLTFDPPQGKLADRRFARGPMTSDLVKFFNGWADPELERSLSHRPAGTALPVLRLDSGSSLVACTLQQTHRVAGVGASGTVVFEKDSDTQIMLGGGPEWREATSISSMTVLLEVPAKAGAAATVLSCDCYDPTLLSATGVR
;
A
#
# COMPACT_ATOMS: atom_id res chain seq x y z
N MET A 1 7.28 9.41 20.15
CA MET A 1 7.98 8.18 19.78
C MET A 1 9.43 8.54 19.49
N ASP A 2 10.40 7.68 19.76
CA ASP A 2 11.82 7.96 19.49
C ASP A 2 12.23 7.27 18.18
N ASP A 3 12.72 8.05 17.21
CA ASP A 3 13.18 7.57 15.89
C ASP A 3 14.20 6.42 16.04
N ALA A 4 15.05 6.47 17.07
CA ALA A 4 16.05 5.44 17.34
C ALA A 4 15.42 4.11 17.77
N ALA A 5 14.35 4.16 18.58
CA ALA A 5 13.63 2.96 19.02
C ALA A 5 12.91 2.29 17.84
N GLN A 6 12.35 3.08 16.92
CA GLN A 6 11.68 2.55 15.74
C GLN A 6 12.64 1.85 14.79
N GLY A 7 13.85 2.40 14.61
CA GLY A 7 14.92 1.77 13.84
C GLY A 7 15.44 0.43 14.42
N GLN A 8 15.11 0.09 15.67
CA GLN A 8 15.45 -1.22 16.25
C GLN A 8 14.51 -2.33 15.74
N VAL A 9 13.25 -2.00 15.47
CA VAL A 9 12.19 -2.98 15.13
C VAL A 9 11.74 -2.92 13.67
N GLN A 10 11.97 -1.80 12.98
CA GLN A 10 11.63 -1.60 11.57
C GLN A 10 12.88 -1.26 10.74
N THR A 11 12.79 -1.50 9.43
CA THR A 11 13.82 -1.15 8.46
C THR A 11 13.21 -0.83 7.09
N GLY A 12 14.04 -0.37 6.16
CA GLY A 12 13.65 -0.16 4.77
C GLY A 12 12.56 0.90 4.60
N VAL A 13 11.59 0.62 3.72
CA VAL A 13 10.52 1.59 3.40
C VAL A 13 9.52 1.73 4.55
N LEU A 14 9.22 0.65 5.29
CA LEU A 14 8.33 0.72 6.45
C LEU A 14 8.84 1.66 7.54
N LEU A 15 10.16 1.70 7.76
CA LEU A 15 10.75 2.67 8.69
C LEU A 15 10.54 4.11 8.19
N LYS A 16 10.71 4.35 6.88
CA LYS A 16 10.46 5.68 6.28
C LYS A 16 9.01 6.12 6.41
N GLU A 17 8.07 5.21 6.16
CA GLU A 17 6.62 5.44 6.33
C GLU A 17 6.32 5.88 7.75
N SER A 18 6.82 5.13 8.74
CA SER A 18 6.49 5.39 10.12
C SER A 18 7.15 6.67 10.67
N LEU A 19 8.39 6.96 10.26
CA LEU A 19 9.06 8.22 10.59
C LEU A 19 8.36 9.43 9.93
N ALA A 20 7.86 9.27 8.70
CA ALA A 20 7.14 10.34 8.01
C ALA A 20 5.78 10.62 8.66
N ALA A 21 5.02 9.59 9.03
CA ALA A 21 3.78 9.75 9.81
C ALA A 21 4.04 10.49 11.13
N TYR A 22 5.08 10.08 11.87
CA TYR A 22 5.48 10.77 13.10
C TYR A 22 5.87 12.24 12.85
N GLN A 23 6.58 12.54 11.75
CA GLN A 23 6.95 13.89 11.38
C GLN A 23 5.73 14.76 11.06
N VAL A 24 4.75 14.23 10.34
CA VAL A 24 3.48 14.92 10.03
C VAL A 24 2.73 15.24 11.32
N HIS A 25 2.51 14.25 12.20
CA HIS A 25 1.85 14.47 13.49
C HIS A 25 2.56 15.54 14.34
N ARG A 26 3.89 15.47 14.42
CA ARG A 26 4.70 16.45 15.15
C ARG A 26 4.52 17.87 14.59
N LYS A 27 4.57 18.04 13.26
CA LYS A 27 4.39 19.34 12.62
C LYS A 27 2.96 19.87 12.76
N ALA A 28 1.96 18.98 12.77
CA ALA A 28 0.55 19.31 12.96
C ALA A 28 0.17 19.58 14.42
N GLY A 29 1.07 19.33 15.38
CA GLY A 29 0.75 19.41 16.81
C GLY A 29 -0.23 18.33 17.29
N THR A 30 -0.37 17.24 16.55
CA THR A 30 -1.23 16.10 16.90
C THR A 30 -0.40 14.94 17.46
N LYS A 31 -1.06 13.94 18.04
CA LYS A 31 -0.40 12.74 18.55
C LYS A 31 -0.57 11.61 17.54
N ASP A 32 0.54 10.92 17.28
CA ASP A 32 0.52 9.61 16.65
C ASP A 32 0.05 8.58 17.69
N GLU A 33 -1.03 7.86 17.39
CA GLU A 33 -1.57 6.85 18.31
C GLU A 33 -0.71 5.59 18.26
N VAL A 34 -0.30 5.10 19.44
CA VAL A 34 0.43 3.84 19.50
C VAL A 34 -0.51 2.71 19.10
N ALA A 35 -0.24 2.19 17.91
CA ALA A 35 -1.08 1.20 17.31
C ALA A 35 -0.73 -0.19 17.89
N HIS A 36 -1.65 -0.76 18.65
CA HIS A 36 -1.44 -2.05 19.31
C HIS A 36 -1.97 -3.19 18.45
N LEU A 37 -1.16 -4.22 18.23
CA LEU A 37 -1.53 -5.39 17.44
C LEU A 37 -1.86 -6.58 18.35
N VAL A 38 -2.85 -7.38 17.94
CA VAL A 38 -3.34 -8.57 18.65
C VAL A 38 -3.67 -9.70 17.68
N ARG A 39 -3.84 -10.91 18.21
CA ARG A 39 -4.17 -12.14 17.45
C ARG A 39 -3.17 -12.43 16.31
N PRO A 40 -1.86 -12.55 16.60
CA PRO A 40 -0.88 -12.82 15.57
C PRO A 40 -1.10 -14.22 14.98
N LYS A 41 -1.11 -14.29 13.65
CA LYS A 41 -1.00 -15.55 12.89
C LYS A 41 0.29 -15.51 12.09
N PHE A 42 1.23 -16.37 12.47
CA PHE A 42 2.53 -16.48 11.82
C PHE A 42 2.42 -17.24 10.50
N LEU A 43 3.12 -16.71 9.50
CA LEU A 43 3.27 -17.26 8.17
C LEU A 43 4.76 -17.50 7.95
N ILE A 44 5.23 -18.67 8.36
CA ILE A 44 6.64 -19.07 8.26
C ILE A 44 6.83 -19.75 6.90
N PRO A 45 7.60 -19.17 5.97
CA PRO A 45 7.84 -19.77 4.67
C PRO A 45 8.67 -21.05 4.80
N SER A 46 8.41 -22.02 3.95
CA SER A 46 9.20 -23.24 3.84
C SER A 46 10.52 -22.97 3.11
N GLU A 47 11.43 -22.26 3.78
CA GLU A 47 12.78 -22.03 3.28
C GLU A 47 13.63 -23.30 3.43
N LYS A 48 14.56 -23.52 2.50
CA LYS A 48 15.57 -24.57 2.67
C LYS A 48 16.54 -24.16 3.79
N ALA A 49 17.09 -25.14 4.51
CA ALA A 49 18.02 -24.89 5.62
C ALA A 49 19.25 -24.05 5.20
N ASP A 50 19.64 -24.14 3.91
CA ASP A 50 20.77 -23.46 3.27
C ASP A 50 20.36 -22.23 2.43
N ALA A 51 19.12 -21.74 2.51
CA ALA A 51 18.58 -20.65 1.68
C ALA A 51 19.31 -19.29 1.82
N GLY A 52 20.35 -19.20 2.65
CA GLY A 52 21.13 -18.00 2.87
C GLY A 52 20.34 -16.92 3.61
N PHE A 53 20.71 -15.66 3.35
CA PHE A 53 20.05 -14.46 3.86
C PHE A 53 19.77 -13.50 2.68
N PRO A 54 18.72 -12.66 2.75
CA PRO A 54 17.79 -12.51 3.87
C PRO A 54 16.83 -13.68 4.04
N ARG A 55 16.48 -13.99 5.29
CA ARG A 55 15.40 -14.92 5.67
C ARG A 55 14.15 -14.13 6.01
N PHE A 56 12.98 -14.71 5.76
CA PHE A 56 11.72 -14.02 5.96
C PHE A 56 10.72 -14.81 6.78
N PHE A 57 9.86 -14.09 7.51
CA PHE A 57 8.54 -14.57 7.87
C PHE A 57 7.53 -13.44 7.75
N ALA A 58 6.25 -13.77 7.73
CA ALA A 58 5.20 -12.78 7.80
C ALA A 58 4.23 -13.03 8.95
N VAL A 59 3.51 -12.00 9.38
CA VAL A 59 2.53 -12.08 10.44
C VAL A 59 1.27 -11.34 10.01
N LEU A 60 0.12 -12.02 10.07
CA LEU A 60 -1.19 -11.38 10.03
C LEU A 60 -1.60 -11.01 11.44
N SER A 61 -1.94 -9.75 11.70
CA SER A 61 -2.39 -9.28 13.01
C SER A 61 -3.56 -8.31 12.91
N LYS A 62 -4.39 -8.29 13.94
CA LYS A 62 -5.50 -7.34 14.10
C LYS A 62 -5.05 -6.12 14.88
N TRP A 63 -5.68 -4.98 14.64
CA TRP A 63 -5.57 -3.84 15.55
C TRP A 63 -6.39 -4.11 16.81
N LYS A 64 -5.80 -3.79 17.97
CA LYS A 64 -6.49 -3.80 19.26
C LYS A 64 -7.65 -2.81 19.22
N GLY A 65 -8.83 -3.21 19.68
CA GLY A 65 -10.07 -2.45 19.55
C GLY A 65 -10.79 -2.62 18.20
N GLN A 66 -10.14 -3.22 17.18
CA GLN A 66 -10.75 -3.57 15.89
C GLN A 66 -10.64 -5.07 15.61
N GLU A 67 -10.63 -5.92 16.63
CA GLU A 67 -10.46 -7.38 16.48
C GLU A 67 -11.60 -8.06 15.72
N LYS A 68 -12.72 -7.34 15.54
CA LYS A 68 -13.89 -7.76 14.76
C LYS A 68 -13.92 -7.17 13.35
N ASP A 69 -12.98 -6.27 13.01
CA ASP A 69 -12.78 -5.85 11.62
C ASP A 69 -12.37 -7.09 10.81
N ARG A 70 -12.83 -7.17 9.58
CA ARG A 70 -12.50 -8.24 8.65
C ARG A 70 -11.08 -8.08 8.09
N SER A 71 -10.51 -6.89 8.17
CA SER A 71 -9.14 -6.61 7.75
C SER A 71 -8.12 -7.06 8.80
N SER A 72 -6.90 -7.35 8.37
CA SER A 72 -5.71 -7.56 9.20
C SER A 72 -4.53 -6.86 8.55
N GLN A 73 -3.52 -6.49 9.33
CA GLN A 73 -2.23 -6.06 8.83
C GLN A 73 -1.32 -7.27 8.60
N LEU A 74 -0.70 -7.33 7.42
CA LEU A 74 0.32 -8.29 7.01
C LEU A 74 1.69 -7.64 7.12
N PHE A 75 2.44 -8.00 8.15
CA PHE A 75 3.82 -7.54 8.34
C PHE A 75 4.79 -8.56 7.78
N TYR A 76 5.78 -8.11 7.02
CA TYR A 76 6.93 -8.92 6.65
C TYR A 76 8.12 -8.57 7.53
N PHE A 77 8.74 -9.59 8.10
CA PHE A 77 9.97 -9.49 8.87
C PHE A 77 11.11 -10.10 8.08
N ALA A 78 12.26 -9.45 8.12
CA ALA A 78 13.48 -9.93 7.49
C ALA A 78 14.61 -10.00 8.51
N GLN A 79 15.40 -11.06 8.42
CA GLN A 79 16.72 -11.15 9.03
C GLN A 79 17.74 -11.11 7.89
N THR A 80 18.64 -10.15 7.89
CA THR A 80 19.56 -9.92 6.75
C THR A 80 20.93 -10.60 6.91
N GLN A 81 21.24 -11.11 8.10
CA GLN A 81 22.51 -11.77 8.40
C GLN A 81 22.36 -12.82 9.51
N PRO A 82 23.26 -13.81 9.60
CA PRO A 82 23.25 -14.81 10.68
C PRO A 82 23.24 -14.17 12.06
N GLY A 83 22.30 -14.59 12.92
CA GLY A 83 22.18 -14.09 14.30
C GLY A 83 21.73 -12.62 14.44
N GLY A 84 21.46 -11.92 13.34
CA GLY A 84 20.97 -10.54 13.37
C GLY A 84 19.53 -10.41 13.89
N PRO A 85 19.06 -9.20 14.23
CA PRO A 85 17.69 -9.00 14.65
C PRO A 85 16.71 -9.20 13.48
N TRP A 86 15.52 -9.71 13.80
CA TRP A 86 14.37 -9.67 12.89
C TRP A 86 13.77 -8.26 12.91
N LYS A 87 13.69 -7.63 11.74
CA LYS A 87 13.09 -6.30 11.60
C LYS A 87 11.93 -6.34 10.61
N ALA A 88 10.84 -5.64 10.92
CA ALA A 88 9.75 -5.45 10.00
C ALA A 88 10.21 -4.57 8.82
N THR A 89 10.00 -5.03 7.60
CA THR A 89 10.44 -4.33 6.38
C THR A 89 9.29 -3.82 5.51
N ALA A 90 8.07 -4.34 5.71
CA ALA A 90 6.86 -3.94 5.01
C ALA A 90 5.61 -4.22 5.87
N SER A 91 4.59 -3.39 5.74
CA SER A 91 3.26 -3.59 6.33
C SER A 91 2.22 -3.37 5.25
N ILE A 92 1.32 -4.33 5.04
CA ILE A 92 0.30 -4.26 4.00
C ILE A 92 -1.01 -4.72 4.60
N TRP A 93 -2.10 -4.01 4.36
CA TRP A 93 -3.40 -4.49 4.84
C TRP A 93 -3.92 -5.62 3.95
N ALA A 94 -4.69 -6.55 4.53
CA ALA A 94 -5.33 -7.66 3.82
C ALA A 94 -6.71 -7.96 4.41
N LEU A 95 -7.69 -8.28 3.57
CA LEU A 95 -9.00 -8.70 4.04
C LEU A 95 -8.98 -10.19 4.38
N THR A 96 -8.90 -10.56 5.65
CA THR A 96 -8.70 -11.96 6.06
C THR A 96 -10.00 -12.73 6.31
N GLU A 97 -11.12 -12.03 6.51
CA GLU A 97 -12.39 -12.65 6.89
C GLU A 97 -13.48 -12.51 5.80
N PRO A 98 -14.36 -13.50 5.65
CA PRO A 98 -15.42 -13.49 4.65
C PRO A 98 -16.41 -12.35 4.90
N LEU A 99 -17.17 -11.97 3.87
CA LEU A 99 -18.30 -11.06 4.08
C LEU A 99 -19.25 -11.70 5.10
N LYS A 100 -19.56 -10.96 6.16
CA LYS A 100 -20.68 -11.34 7.04
C LYS A 100 -21.93 -11.33 6.15
N LYS A 101 -22.66 -12.46 6.15
CA LYS A 101 -24.00 -12.47 5.57
C LYS A 101 -24.81 -11.40 6.31
N PRO A 102 -25.57 -10.54 5.61
CA PRO A 102 -26.47 -9.62 6.28
C PRO A 102 -27.37 -10.43 7.21
N SER A 103 -27.39 -10.07 8.49
CA SER A 103 -28.39 -10.60 9.41
C SER A 103 -29.75 -10.03 9.02
N ALA A 104 -30.84 -10.79 9.21
CA ALA A 104 -32.19 -10.28 9.02
C ALA A 104 -32.52 -9.08 9.95
N THR A 105 -31.70 -8.86 10.98
CA THR A 105 -31.76 -7.72 11.90
C THR A 105 -30.79 -6.58 11.55
N ASP A 106 -29.98 -6.73 10.50
CA ASP A 106 -29.11 -5.63 10.08
C ASP A 106 -29.97 -4.49 9.52
N PRO A 107 -29.79 -3.24 10.00
CA PRO A 107 -30.49 -2.10 9.42
C PRO A 107 -30.17 -2.03 7.92
N ALA A 108 -31.21 -1.82 7.11
CA ALA A 108 -31.05 -1.62 5.67
C ALA A 108 -29.98 -0.54 5.44
N PRO A 109 -29.05 -0.74 4.48
CA PRO A 109 -27.97 0.21 4.26
C PRO A 109 -28.57 1.57 3.92
N GLY A 110 -28.48 2.50 4.87
CA GLY A 110 -28.90 3.89 4.69
C GLY A 110 -28.00 4.59 3.67
N PRO A 111 -28.44 5.72 3.09
CA PRO A 111 -27.56 6.58 2.33
C PRO A 111 -26.40 6.99 3.24
N THR A 112 -25.17 6.60 2.88
CA THR A 112 -23.99 7.13 3.56
C THR A 112 -23.92 8.61 3.23
N SER A 113 -24.10 9.43 4.26
CA SER A 113 -23.77 10.85 4.26
C SER A 113 -22.40 11.03 3.62
N THR A 114 -22.35 11.74 2.50
CA THR A 114 -21.13 12.30 1.95
C THR A 114 -20.58 13.29 2.98
N GLU A 115 -19.62 12.87 3.79
CA GLU A 115 -18.74 13.83 4.44
C GLU A 115 -18.12 14.70 3.36
N LYS A 116 -18.24 16.01 3.56
CA LYS A 116 -17.87 17.06 2.60
C LYS A 116 -16.49 16.77 1.98
N GLY A 117 -16.42 16.79 0.66
CA GLY A 117 -15.16 16.94 -0.08
C GLY A 117 -14.30 15.68 -0.29
N ARG A 118 -14.52 14.57 0.41
CA ARG A 118 -13.80 13.31 0.15
C ARG A 118 -14.67 12.37 -0.68
N THR A 119 -14.22 12.05 -1.90
CA THR A 119 -14.80 10.96 -2.71
C THR A 119 -14.64 9.66 -1.93
N ILE A 120 -15.68 9.23 -1.21
CA ILE A 120 -15.69 7.94 -0.53
C ILE A 120 -15.76 6.85 -1.59
N VAL A 121 -14.60 6.35 -2.02
CA VAL A 121 -14.53 5.18 -2.88
C VAL A 121 -14.93 3.97 -2.04
N ARG A 122 -16.15 3.46 -2.26
CA ARG A 122 -16.63 2.22 -1.61
C ARG A 122 -15.83 1.04 -2.16
N MET A 123 -14.68 0.76 -1.54
CA MET A 123 -13.90 -0.43 -1.85
C MET A 123 -14.69 -1.68 -1.45
N LYS A 124 -14.82 -2.64 -2.38
CA LYS A 124 -15.19 -4.02 -2.07
C LYS A 124 -13.95 -4.89 -2.15
N PRO A 125 -13.06 -4.85 -1.13
CA PRO A 125 -11.85 -5.65 -1.19
C PRO A 125 -12.17 -7.13 -1.28
N LYS A 126 -11.32 -7.86 -2.01
CA LYS A 126 -11.42 -9.31 -2.10
C LYS A 126 -10.79 -9.93 -0.87
N GLN A 127 -11.41 -10.98 -0.35
CA GLN A 127 -10.81 -11.75 0.75
C GLN A 127 -9.49 -12.36 0.27
N LEU A 128 -8.47 -12.31 1.13
CA LEU A 128 -7.20 -12.98 0.95
C LEU A 128 -7.46 -14.48 0.73
N PRO A 129 -7.05 -15.04 -0.42
CA PRO A 129 -7.17 -16.47 -0.67
C PRO A 129 -6.33 -17.27 0.32
N ALA A 130 -6.71 -18.53 0.55
CA ALA A 130 -5.98 -19.41 1.44
C ALA A 130 -4.55 -19.66 0.92
N LEU A 131 -3.58 -19.54 1.83
CA LEU A 131 -2.17 -19.84 1.57
C LEU A 131 -1.95 -21.34 1.60
N ARG A 132 -1.19 -21.85 0.63
CA ARG A 132 -0.81 -23.26 0.59
C ARG A 132 0.19 -23.60 1.67
N ARG A 133 -0.11 -24.68 2.39
CA ARG A 133 0.68 -25.14 3.53
C ARG A 133 1.27 -26.52 3.28
N ASN A 134 2.46 -26.73 3.84
CA ASN A 134 3.08 -28.05 3.94
C ASN A 134 2.50 -28.83 5.14
N PRO A 135 2.78 -30.15 5.24
CA PRO A 135 2.35 -30.95 6.39
C PRO A 135 2.84 -30.46 7.76
N ASP A 136 3.94 -29.71 7.80
CA ASP A 136 4.51 -29.08 9.01
C ASP A 136 3.94 -27.67 9.30
N ASP A 137 2.84 -27.30 8.62
CA ASP A 137 2.15 -26.00 8.71
C ASP A 137 2.97 -24.79 8.20
N THR A 138 4.15 -25.00 7.60
CA THR A 138 4.88 -23.93 6.91
C THR A 138 4.16 -23.52 5.63
N VAL A 139 4.29 -22.25 5.25
CA VAL A 139 3.69 -21.69 4.03
C VAL A 139 4.61 -21.98 2.86
N GLN A 140 4.06 -22.54 1.79
CA GLN A 140 4.84 -22.80 0.58
C GLN A 140 5.25 -21.51 -0.11
N LEU A 141 6.51 -21.45 -0.54
CA LEU A 141 6.99 -20.41 -1.45
C LEU A 141 6.61 -20.77 -2.89
N SER A 142 6.42 -19.74 -3.72
CA SER A 142 6.26 -19.97 -5.15
C SER A 142 7.58 -20.42 -5.79
N PRO A 143 7.56 -21.47 -6.63
CA PRO A 143 8.76 -21.92 -7.36
C PRO A 143 9.26 -20.89 -8.38
N THR A 144 8.38 -19.98 -8.83
CA THR A 144 8.66 -18.95 -9.84
C THR A 144 8.60 -17.53 -9.25
N GLY A 145 8.81 -17.40 -7.94
CA GLY A 145 8.63 -16.13 -7.22
C GLY A 145 9.45 -14.96 -7.76
N SER A 146 10.65 -15.19 -8.31
CA SER A 146 11.46 -14.13 -8.95
C SER A 146 10.77 -13.54 -10.18
N ALA A 147 10.20 -14.37 -11.04
CA ALA A 147 9.48 -13.93 -12.24
C ALA A 147 8.14 -13.28 -11.87
N GLU A 148 7.41 -13.84 -10.91
CA GLU A 148 6.11 -13.33 -10.49
C GLU A 148 6.21 -11.95 -9.84
N ARG A 149 7.31 -11.63 -9.14
CA ARG A 149 7.56 -10.29 -8.60
C ARG A 149 7.60 -9.18 -9.64
N SER A 150 7.84 -9.50 -10.93
CA SER A 150 7.79 -8.50 -12.00
C SER A 150 6.42 -7.82 -12.11
N VAL A 151 5.35 -8.44 -11.57
CA VAL A 151 4.02 -7.83 -11.49
C VAL A 151 4.03 -6.50 -10.73
N CYS A 152 4.92 -6.31 -9.74
CA CYS A 152 5.05 -5.04 -9.02
C CYS A 152 5.47 -3.91 -9.96
N GLY A 153 6.44 -4.18 -10.85
CA GLY A 153 6.87 -3.23 -11.88
C GLY A 153 5.78 -2.98 -12.90
N ALA A 154 5.11 -4.04 -13.36
CA ALA A 154 3.99 -3.91 -14.29
C ALA A 154 2.84 -3.06 -13.73
N PHE A 155 2.56 -3.16 -12.42
CA PHE A 155 1.53 -2.37 -11.76
C PHE A 155 1.97 -0.93 -11.56
N ALA A 156 3.25 -0.69 -11.25
CA ALA A 156 3.82 0.64 -11.20
C ALA A 156 3.74 1.35 -12.56
N ASP A 157 4.10 0.66 -13.65
CA ASP A 157 3.98 1.19 -15.01
C ASP A 157 2.52 1.51 -15.36
N TYR A 158 1.58 0.68 -14.91
CA TYR A 158 0.15 0.88 -15.15
C TYR A 158 -0.39 2.16 -14.49
N LEU A 159 0.16 2.53 -13.33
CA LEU A 159 -0.24 3.73 -12.59
C LEU A 159 0.59 4.98 -12.92
N THR A 160 1.60 4.86 -13.77
CA THR A 160 2.46 5.96 -14.20
C THR A 160 1.88 6.64 -15.45
N PHE A 161 1.35 7.84 -15.27
CA PHE A 161 0.78 8.66 -16.35
C PHE A 161 0.53 10.09 -15.88
N ASP A 162 0.29 10.97 -16.85
CA ASP A 162 -0.18 12.34 -16.60
C ASP A 162 -1.71 12.36 -16.71
N PRO A 163 -2.48 12.67 -15.65
CA PRO A 163 -3.93 12.79 -15.76
C PRO A 163 -4.34 13.77 -16.87
N PRO A 164 -5.35 13.45 -17.71
CA PRO A 164 -6.25 12.29 -17.66
C PRO A 164 -5.82 11.13 -18.59
N GLN A 165 -4.55 11.01 -18.96
CA GLN A 165 -4.05 10.03 -19.95
C GLN A 165 -3.95 8.59 -19.41
N GLY A 166 -4.38 8.36 -18.17
CA GLY A 166 -4.39 7.03 -17.57
C GLY A 166 -5.35 6.08 -18.29
N LYS A 167 -4.89 4.86 -18.56
CA LYS A 167 -5.70 3.84 -19.25
C LYS A 167 -6.57 3.08 -18.25
N LEU A 168 -7.90 3.13 -18.44
CA LEU A 168 -8.84 2.40 -17.56
C LEU A 168 -8.77 0.87 -17.69
N ALA A 169 -7.97 0.35 -18.62
CA ALA A 169 -7.78 -1.08 -18.81
C ALA A 169 -6.33 -1.39 -19.18
N ASP A 170 -5.79 -2.44 -18.55
CA ASP A 170 -4.57 -3.10 -18.92
C ASP A 170 -4.80 -4.61 -18.84
N ARG A 171 -4.47 -5.34 -19.91
CA ARG A 171 -4.71 -6.79 -19.99
C ARG A 171 -3.99 -7.59 -18.90
N ARG A 172 -2.95 -7.02 -18.28
CA ARG A 172 -2.19 -7.64 -17.19
C ARG A 172 -2.98 -7.67 -15.88
N PHE A 173 -4.01 -6.84 -15.72
CA PHE A 173 -4.75 -6.69 -14.47
C PHE A 173 -6.26 -6.83 -14.66
N ALA A 174 -6.90 -7.55 -13.74
CA ALA A 174 -8.35 -7.61 -13.67
C ALA A 174 -8.91 -6.22 -13.34
N ARG A 175 -9.98 -5.82 -14.03
CA ARG A 175 -10.70 -4.57 -13.75
C ARG A 175 -11.33 -4.61 -12.35
N GLY A 176 -11.40 -3.47 -11.69
CA GLY A 176 -11.99 -3.35 -10.37
C GLY A 176 -11.58 -2.07 -9.61
N PRO A 177 -11.93 -2.01 -8.32
CA PRO A 177 -11.77 -0.81 -7.50
C PRO A 177 -10.32 -0.31 -7.41
N MET A 178 -9.33 -1.20 -7.42
CA MET A 178 -7.91 -0.85 -7.25
C MET A 178 -7.15 -0.82 -8.58
N THR A 179 -7.85 -0.89 -9.71
CA THR A 179 -7.27 -0.82 -11.06
C THR A 179 -8.01 0.21 -11.89
N SER A 180 -9.04 -0.18 -12.65
CA SER A 180 -9.80 0.70 -13.52
C SER A 180 -10.42 1.90 -12.79
N ASP A 181 -10.95 1.69 -11.58
CA ASP A 181 -11.62 2.75 -10.83
C ASP A 181 -10.60 3.69 -10.16
N LEU A 182 -9.42 3.18 -9.80
CA LEU A 182 -8.29 3.96 -9.31
C LEU A 182 -7.73 4.86 -10.42
N VAL A 183 -7.53 4.32 -11.62
CA VAL A 183 -7.11 5.14 -12.76
C VAL A 183 -8.18 6.16 -13.13
N LYS A 184 -9.47 5.80 -13.05
CA LYS A 184 -10.57 6.76 -13.23
C LYS A 184 -10.51 7.89 -12.20
N PHE A 185 -10.23 7.56 -10.94
CA PHE A 185 -10.07 8.54 -9.87
C PHE A 185 -8.90 9.48 -10.13
N PHE A 186 -7.71 8.97 -10.47
CA PHE A 186 -6.55 9.79 -10.82
C PHE A 186 -6.77 10.62 -12.09
N ASN A 187 -7.43 10.09 -13.11
CA ASN A 187 -7.82 10.87 -14.29
C ASN A 187 -8.77 12.02 -13.94
N GLY A 188 -9.60 11.84 -12.91
CA GLY A 188 -10.46 12.88 -12.37
C GLY A 188 -9.70 14.02 -11.68
N TRP A 189 -8.39 13.88 -11.45
CA TRP A 189 -7.54 14.98 -10.97
C TRP A 189 -7.12 15.93 -12.09
N ALA A 190 -7.44 15.65 -13.36
CA ALA A 190 -7.14 16.58 -14.45
C ALA A 190 -7.80 17.94 -14.21
N ASP A 191 -7.04 19.00 -14.41
CA ASP A 191 -7.46 20.38 -14.18
C ASP A 191 -6.78 21.25 -15.25
N PRO A 192 -7.52 22.09 -15.99
CA PRO A 192 -6.93 22.94 -17.03
C PRO A 192 -5.91 23.98 -16.49
N GLU A 193 -5.94 24.29 -15.19
CA GLU A 193 -5.03 25.26 -14.57
C GLU A 193 -3.74 24.62 -14.02
N LEU A 194 -3.67 23.27 -14.01
CA LEU A 194 -2.60 22.55 -13.33
C LEU A 194 -2.04 21.40 -14.19
N GLU A 195 -0.73 21.36 -14.31
CA GLU A 195 0.00 20.21 -14.84
C GLU A 195 0.22 19.19 -13.72
N ARG A 196 -0.20 17.95 -13.93
CA ARG A 196 0.02 16.85 -12.96
C ARG A 196 0.70 15.68 -13.63
N SER A 197 1.64 15.06 -12.93
CA SER A 197 2.25 13.80 -13.33
C SER A 197 2.33 12.83 -12.17
N LEU A 198 1.96 11.58 -12.42
CA LEU A 198 2.12 10.46 -11.50
C LEU A 198 3.18 9.52 -12.04
N SER A 199 4.20 9.21 -11.24
CA SER A 199 5.21 8.21 -11.54
C SER A 199 5.34 7.24 -10.38
N HIS A 200 5.32 5.94 -10.67
CA HIS A 200 5.45 4.90 -9.68
C HIS A 200 6.64 4.01 -10.01
N ARG A 201 7.30 3.51 -8.97
CA ARG A 201 8.35 2.49 -9.11
C ARG A 201 8.34 1.54 -7.93
N PRO A 202 8.67 0.26 -8.11
CA PRO A 202 8.91 -0.65 -6.99
C PRO A 202 9.98 -0.11 -6.05
N ALA A 203 9.75 -0.27 -4.75
CA ALA A 203 10.66 0.14 -3.69
C ALA A 203 10.73 -0.93 -2.59
N GLY A 204 11.78 -0.88 -1.78
CA GLY A 204 11.96 -1.78 -0.64
C GLY A 204 12.57 -3.13 -1.00
N THR A 205 12.52 -4.04 -0.02
CA THR A 205 13.13 -5.37 -0.10
C THR A 205 12.28 -6.29 -0.99
N ALA A 206 12.92 -7.16 -1.76
CA ALA A 206 12.21 -8.20 -2.51
C ALA A 206 11.60 -9.24 -1.55
N LEU A 207 10.30 -9.10 -1.29
CA LEU A 207 9.56 -9.97 -0.38
C LEU A 207 9.40 -11.39 -0.95
N PRO A 208 9.25 -12.41 -0.09
CA PRO A 208 8.95 -13.76 -0.54
C PRO A 208 7.57 -13.81 -1.21
N VAL A 209 7.46 -14.57 -2.29
CA VAL A 209 6.18 -14.82 -2.96
C VAL A 209 5.59 -16.10 -2.40
N LEU A 210 4.41 -15.99 -1.80
CA LEU A 210 3.75 -17.11 -1.12
C LEU A 210 2.82 -17.84 -2.08
N ARG A 211 2.73 -19.17 -1.99
CA ARG A 211 1.83 -19.97 -2.82
C ARG A 211 0.43 -19.96 -2.23
N LEU A 212 -0.58 -19.87 -3.09
CA LEU A 212 -2.00 -20.01 -2.73
C LEU A 212 -2.48 -21.44 -2.97
N ASP A 213 -3.51 -21.88 -2.24
CA ASP A 213 -4.10 -23.22 -2.38
C ASP A 213 -4.66 -23.46 -3.80
N SER A 214 -5.14 -22.40 -4.45
CA SER A 214 -5.58 -22.42 -5.85
C SER A 214 -4.45 -22.71 -6.85
N GLY A 215 -3.19 -22.66 -6.40
CA GLY A 215 -2.04 -22.64 -7.27
C GLY A 215 -1.75 -21.26 -7.88
N SER A 216 -2.43 -20.19 -7.47
CA SER A 216 -1.95 -18.83 -7.72
C SER A 216 -0.77 -18.49 -6.78
N SER A 217 -0.21 -17.30 -6.93
CA SER A 217 0.87 -16.77 -6.11
C SER A 217 0.46 -15.43 -5.50
N LEU A 218 0.77 -15.21 -4.23
CA LEU A 218 0.53 -13.98 -3.49
C LEU A 218 1.79 -13.14 -3.52
N VAL A 219 1.71 -11.96 -4.14
CA VAL A 219 2.82 -11.02 -4.28
C VAL A 219 2.51 -9.75 -3.50
N ALA A 220 3.40 -9.40 -2.60
CA ALA A 220 3.39 -8.15 -1.83
C ALA A 220 4.37 -7.16 -2.45
N CYS A 221 3.91 -5.94 -2.73
CA CYS A 221 4.70 -4.87 -3.31
C CYS A 221 4.64 -3.62 -2.44
N THR A 222 5.75 -2.91 -2.36
CA THR A 222 5.79 -1.50 -1.96
C THR A 222 6.19 -0.69 -3.19
N LEU A 223 5.41 0.32 -3.53
CA LEU A 223 5.66 1.24 -4.63
C LEU A 223 5.92 2.62 -4.06
N GLN A 224 6.92 3.32 -4.60
CA GLN A 224 7.09 4.74 -4.35
C GLN A 224 6.37 5.51 -5.44
N GLN A 225 5.42 6.37 -5.04
CA GLN A 225 4.77 7.33 -5.92
C GLN A 225 5.51 8.67 -5.85
N THR A 226 5.79 9.25 -7.01
CA THR A 226 6.14 10.65 -7.19
C THR A 226 4.94 11.34 -7.83
N HIS A 227 4.33 12.29 -7.12
CA HIS A 227 3.27 13.14 -7.63
C HIS A 227 3.78 14.56 -7.75
N ARG A 228 3.87 15.06 -8.98
CA ARG A 228 4.22 16.45 -9.27
C ARG A 228 2.95 17.19 -9.67
N VAL A 229 2.78 18.40 -9.15
CA VAL A 229 1.74 19.34 -9.53
C VAL A 229 2.36 20.71 -9.75
N ALA A 230 2.04 21.37 -10.86
CA ALA A 230 2.52 22.69 -11.20
C ALA A 230 1.41 23.55 -11.79
N GLY A 231 1.48 24.87 -11.56
CA GLY A 231 0.58 25.82 -12.20
C GLY A 231 0.90 26.00 -13.68
N VAL A 232 -0.12 26.03 -14.54
CA VAL A 232 0.07 26.24 -15.98
C VAL A 232 0.58 27.66 -16.25
N GLY A 233 1.62 27.77 -17.08
CA GLY A 233 2.16 29.04 -17.57
C GLY A 233 3.05 29.79 -16.57
N ALA A 234 3.49 30.99 -16.98
CA ALA A 234 4.48 31.78 -16.26
C ALA A 234 4.01 32.35 -14.91
N SER A 235 2.69 32.38 -14.67
CA SER A 235 2.09 32.89 -13.42
C SER A 235 1.19 31.90 -12.69
N GLY A 236 0.93 30.70 -13.23
CA GLY A 236 0.12 29.69 -12.56
C GLY A 236 0.67 29.26 -11.20
N THR A 237 -0.20 29.00 -10.24
CA THR A 237 0.18 28.52 -8.91
C THR A 237 -0.67 27.32 -8.51
N VAL A 238 -0.23 26.63 -7.47
CA VAL A 238 -0.90 25.52 -6.84
C VAL A 238 -1.11 25.86 -5.38
N VAL A 239 -2.33 25.63 -4.90
CA VAL A 239 -2.73 25.78 -3.51
C VAL A 239 -3.09 24.41 -2.96
N PHE A 240 -2.61 24.09 -1.76
CA PHE A 240 -2.98 22.87 -1.05
C PHE A 240 -4.02 23.17 0.01
N GLU A 241 -4.90 22.20 0.26
CA GLU A 241 -5.87 22.28 1.34
C GLU A 241 -5.16 22.55 2.67
N LYS A 242 -5.76 23.44 3.46
CA LYS A 242 -5.25 23.80 4.77
C LYS A 242 -5.14 22.55 5.65
N ASP A 243 -4.01 22.42 6.33
CA ASP A 243 -3.71 21.33 7.27
C ASP A 243 -3.64 19.93 6.59
N SER A 244 -3.58 19.87 5.26
CA SER A 244 -3.25 18.62 4.55
C SER A 244 -1.79 18.23 4.80
N ASP A 245 -1.51 16.92 4.81
CA ASP A 245 -0.15 16.38 5.02
C ASP A 245 0.87 17.01 4.05
N THR A 246 0.48 17.24 2.80
CA THR A 246 1.31 17.91 1.81
C THR A 246 1.63 19.36 2.22
N GLN A 247 0.63 20.14 2.62
CA GLN A 247 0.86 21.52 3.07
C GLN A 247 1.75 21.56 4.32
N ILE A 248 1.51 20.66 5.28
CA ILE A 248 2.32 20.50 6.49
C ILE A 248 3.77 20.15 6.13
N MET A 249 3.98 19.24 5.19
CA MET A 249 5.31 18.81 4.78
C MET A 249 6.08 19.90 4.04
N LEU A 250 5.40 20.71 3.22
CA LEU A 250 5.95 21.88 2.54
C LEU A 250 6.33 23.03 3.49
N GLY A 251 5.92 22.98 4.76
CA GLY A 251 6.23 24.01 5.76
C GLY A 251 5.28 25.22 5.71
N GLY A 252 4.10 25.05 5.10
CA GLY A 252 3.09 26.11 4.97
C GLY A 252 3.33 27.10 3.82
N GLY A 253 2.38 28.00 3.63
CA GLY A 253 2.37 28.97 2.53
C GLY A 253 1.13 28.80 1.64
N PRO A 254 0.57 29.89 1.10
CA PRO A 254 -0.68 29.83 0.36
C PRO A 254 -0.49 29.25 -1.04
N GLU A 255 0.65 29.49 -1.69
CA GLU A 255 0.83 29.23 -3.12
C GLU A 255 2.25 28.72 -3.45
N TRP A 256 2.32 27.85 -4.44
CA TRP A 256 3.54 27.26 -4.99
C TRP A 256 3.48 27.30 -6.51
N ARG A 257 4.61 27.52 -7.19
CA ARG A 257 4.67 27.34 -8.67
C ARG A 257 4.63 25.88 -9.03
N GLU A 258 5.32 25.07 -8.24
CA GLU A 258 5.38 23.62 -8.37
C GLU A 258 5.54 22.99 -6.98
N ALA A 259 4.94 21.82 -6.81
CA ALA A 259 5.21 20.95 -5.68
C ALA A 259 5.34 19.50 -6.13
N THR A 260 6.33 18.82 -5.55
CA THR A 260 6.56 17.38 -5.73
C THR A 260 6.40 16.68 -4.38
N SER A 261 5.49 15.71 -4.35
CA SER A 261 5.24 14.83 -3.21
C SER A 261 5.75 13.43 -3.52
N ILE A 262 6.40 12.81 -2.54
CA ILE A 262 6.83 11.42 -2.58
C ILE A 262 6.01 10.65 -1.54
N SER A 263 5.31 9.61 -1.97
CA SER A 263 4.51 8.74 -1.09
C SER A 263 4.92 7.28 -1.22
N SER A 264 4.69 6.50 -0.17
CA SER A 264 4.76 5.04 -0.20
C SER A 264 3.36 4.47 -0.35
N MET A 265 3.25 3.45 -1.18
CA MET A 265 2.01 2.74 -1.47
C MET A 265 2.27 1.25 -1.37
N THR A 266 1.38 0.52 -0.73
CA THR A 266 1.48 -0.93 -0.53
C THR A 266 0.39 -1.64 -1.32
N VAL A 267 0.76 -2.72 -2.00
CA VAL A 267 -0.13 -3.46 -2.90
C VAL A 267 0.02 -4.95 -2.65
N LEU A 268 -1.11 -5.64 -2.51
CA LEU A 268 -1.18 -7.10 -2.45
C LEU A 268 -1.87 -7.63 -3.69
N LEU A 269 -1.19 -8.51 -4.41
CA LEU A 269 -1.63 -9.05 -5.70
C LEU A 269 -1.74 -10.57 -5.64
N GLU A 270 -2.80 -11.10 -6.24
CA GLU A 270 -2.88 -12.48 -6.67
C GLU A 270 -2.42 -12.58 -8.12
N VAL A 271 -1.35 -13.34 -8.36
CA VAL A 271 -0.83 -13.67 -9.69
C VAL A 271 -1.28 -15.09 -10.05
N PRO A 272 -2.09 -15.27 -11.10
CA PRO A 272 -2.55 -16.60 -11.49
C PRO A 272 -1.40 -17.46 -12.02
N ALA A 273 -1.43 -18.78 -11.74
CA ALA A 273 -0.45 -19.71 -12.32
C ALA A 273 -0.57 -19.85 -13.85
N LYS A 274 -1.75 -19.59 -14.40
CA LYS A 274 -1.95 -19.62 -15.84
C LYS A 274 -1.25 -18.42 -16.48
N ALA A 275 -0.22 -18.69 -17.27
CA ALA A 275 0.48 -17.67 -18.04
C ALA A 275 -0.50 -16.84 -18.89
N GLY A 276 -0.32 -15.52 -18.88
CA GLY A 276 -1.15 -14.56 -19.62
C GLY A 276 -2.53 -14.27 -19.00
N ALA A 277 -2.92 -14.95 -17.91
CA ALA A 277 -4.11 -14.56 -17.16
C ALA A 277 -3.83 -13.29 -16.34
N ALA A 278 -4.85 -12.45 -16.17
CA ALA A 278 -4.72 -11.16 -15.50
C ALA A 278 -4.55 -11.32 -13.98
N ALA A 279 -3.60 -10.59 -13.41
CA ALA A 279 -3.43 -10.49 -11.96
C ALA A 279 -4.59 -9.73 -11.31
N THR A 280 -4.92 -10.08 -10.07
CA THR A 280 -5.93 -9.40 -9.28
C THR A 280 -5.28 -8.60 -8.17
N VAL A 281 -5.61 -7.32 -8.05
CA VAL A 281 -5.25 -6.51 -6.87
C VAL A 281 -6.23 -6.85 -5.75
N LEU A 282 -5.73 -7.42 -4.65
CA LEU A 282 -6.51 -7.85 -3.50
C LEU A 282 -6.72 -6.70 -2.50
N SER A 283 -5.65 -5.97 -2.23
CA SER A 283 -5.63 -4.80 -1.35
C SER A 283 -4.59 -3.79 -1.84
N CYS A 284 -4.89 -2.51 -1.61
CA CYS A 284 -3.98 -1.41 -1.83
C CYS A 284 -4.38 -0.22 -0.96
N ASP A 285 -3.41 0.56 -0.47
CA ASP A 285 -3.60 1.90 0.11
C ASP A 285 -3.54 3.01 -0.96
N CYS A 286 -3.68 2.65 -2.24
CA CYS A 286 -3.49 3.50 -3.42
C CYS A 286 -4.29 4.81 -3.44
N TYR A 287 -5.42 4.86 -2.72
CA TYR A 287 -6.26 6.05 -2.64
C TYR A 287 -5.78 7.07 -1.61
N ASP A 288 -4.95 6.63 -0.66
CA ASP A 288 -4.41 7.44 0.43
C ASP A 288 -3.01 6.92 0.81
N PRO A 289 -2.03 7.01 -0.10
CA PRO A 289 -0.69 6.49 0.13
C PRO A 289 0.04 7.33 1.17
N THR A 290 0.88 6.70 1.99
CA THR A 290 1.61 7.38 3.09
C THR A 290 2.58 8.42 2.51
N LEU A 291 2.36 9.71 2.80
CA LEU A 291 3.27 10.77 2.38
C LEU A 291 4.61 10.65 3.11
N LEU A 292 5.70 10.51 2.34
CA LEU A 292 7.06 10.43 2.87
C LEU A 292 7.74 11.80 2.93
N SER A 293 7.53 12.62 1.91
CA SER A 293 8.13 13.95 1.80
C SER A 293 7.39 14.81 0.79
N ALA A 294 7.42 16.13 0.97
CA ALA A 294 7.00 17.09 -0.04
C ALA A 294 8.03 18.21 -0.16
N THR A 295 8.22 18.70 -1.39
CA THR A 295 9.10 19.84 -1.71
C THR A 295 8.38 20.75 -2.69
N GLY A 296 8.65 22.05 -2.64
CA GLY A 296 7.98 23.02 -3.49
C GLY A 296 8.89 24.16 -3.92
N VAL A 297 8.55 24.74 -5.06
CA VAL A 297 9.19 25.92 -5.66
C VAL A 297 8.17 27.05 -5.69
N ARG A 298 8.60 28.27 -5.39
CA ARG A 298 7.77 29.49 -5.38
C ARG A 298 8.04 30.36 -6.60
#